data_AF-A0A6V7U971-F1
#
_entry.id   AF-A0A6V7U971-F1
#
_cell.length_a   1.000
_cell.length_b   1.000
_cell.length_c   1.000
_cell.angle_alpha   90.00
_cell.angle_beta   90.00
_cell.angle_gamma   90.00
#
_symmetry.space_group_name_H-M   'P 1'
#
loop_
_entity.id
_entity.type
_entity.pdbx_description
1 polymer ?
#
loop_
_entity_poly.entity_id
_entity_poly.type
_entity_poly.pdbx_seq_one_letter_code
_entity_poly.pdbx_strand_id
1 'polypeptide(L)'
;MLWLQTQNVATTGTMNLGGSLTRQTEQDVVISEQSPHLANIGKMIEDQENKMRAILNEVYFGKARQIVGELRSVESTTEIKSRDELVDDIKRAVASKKGKDEV
;
A
#
# COMPACT_ATOMS: atom_id res chain seq x y z
N MET A 1 -16.24 -2.06 -4.57
CA MET A 1 -16.09 -0.65 -4.98
C MET A 1 -15.83 0.18 -3.73
N LEU A 2 -14.94 1.17 -3.82
CA LEU A 2 -14.68 2.11 -2.74
C LEU A 2 -15.07 3.51 -3.22
N TRP A 3 -15.79 4.26 -2.40
CA TRP A 3 -16.13 5.64 -2.68
C TRP A 3 -16.14 6.44 -1.39
N LEU A 4 -15.35 7.52 -1.36
CA LEU A 4 -15.14 8.39 -0.21
C LEU A 4 -15.22 9.83 -0.70
N GLN A 5 -16.06 10.63 -0.06
CA GLN A 5 -16.13 12.06 -0.32
C GLN A 5 -16.01 12.80 1.01
N THR A 6 -15.11 13.76 1.07
CA THR A 6 -14.99 14.69 2.19
C THR A 6 -15.05 16.11 1.67
N GLN A 7 -15.75 16.97 2.41
CA GLN A 7 -15.88 18.40 2.12
C GLN A 7 -15.45 19.14 3.39
N ASN A 8 -14.15 19.39 3.51
CA ASN A 8 -13.60 20.23 4.57
C ASN A 8 -12.84 21.38 3.93
N VAL A 9 -13.57 22.44 3.62
CA VAL A 9 -13.08 23.62 2.90
C VAL A 9 -11.94 24.32 3.66
N ALA A 10 -11.92 24.23 4.99
CA ALA A 10 -10.93 24.92 5.81
C ALA A 10 -9.53 24.29 5.75
N THR A 11 -9.43 22.96 5.57
CA THR A 11 -8.13 22.26 5.64
C THR A 11 -7.76 21.52 4.36
N THR A 12 -8.70 20.81 3.74
CA THR A 12 -8.41 19.86 2.65
C THR A 12 -9.18 20.15 1.36
N GLY A 13 -10.06 21.14 1.37
CA GLY A 13 -11.01 21.37 0.28
C GLY A 13 -12.03 20.24 0.14
N THR A 14 -12.55 20.07 -1.07
CA THR A 14 -13.38 18.93 -1.46
C THR A 14 -12.49 17.85 -2.05
N MET A 15 -12.45 16.67 -1.41
CA MET A 15 -11.71 15.50 -1.89
C MET A 15 -12.70 14.39 -2.19
N ASN A 16 -12.63 13.84 -3.40
CA ASN A 16 -13.39 12.68 -3.85
C ASN A 16 -12.41 11.58 -4.24
N LEU A 17 -12.53 10.43 -3.61
CA LEU A 17 -11.66 9.29 -3.77
C LEU A 17 -12.52 8.05 -4.05
N GLY A 18 -12.54 7.62 -5.30
CA GLY A 18 -13.45 6.57 -5.75
C GLY A 18 -12.87 5.63 -6.78
N GLY A 19 -13.43 4.43 -6.87
CA GLY A 19 -13.20 3.49 -7.96
C GLY A 19 -13.50 2.03 -7.59
N SER A 20 -13.06 1.13 -8.45
CA SER A 20 -13.33 -0.30 -8.35
C SER A 20 -12.05 -1.11 -8.51
N LEU A 21 -12.03 -2.27 -7.86
CA LEU A 21 -11.00 -3.28 -8.02
C LEU A 21 -11.71 -4.60 -8.28
N THR A 22 -11.29 -5.31 -9.32
CA THR A 22 -11.80 -6.64 -9.66
C THR A 22 -10.63 -7.62 -9.62
N ARG A 23 -10.86 -8.78 -9.00
CA ARG A 23 -9.92 -9.90 -8.96
C ARG A 23 -10.63 -11.21 -9.25
N GLN A 24 -9.89 -12.13 -9.83
CA GLN A 24 -10.33 -13.50 -10.09
C GLN A 24 -9.38 -14.45 -9.36
N THR A 25 -9.93 -15.52 -8.80
CA THR A 25 -9.15 -16.60 -8.18
C THR A 25 -9.94 -17.90 -8.38
N GLU A 26 -9.20 -18.97 -8.65
CA GLU A 26 -9.73 -20.32 -8.84
C GLU A 26 -9.05 -21.24 -7.84
N GLN A 27 -9.82 -22.16 -7.25
CA GLN A 27 -9.32 -23.11 -6.27
C GLN A 27 -10.16 -24.39 -6.29
N ASP A 28 -9.49 -25.54 -6.33
CA ASP A 28 -10.12 -26.84 -6.12
C ASP A 28 -10.18 -27.18 -4.63
N VAL A 29 -11.38 -27.51 -4.13
CA VAL A 29 -11.60 -27.86 -2.71
C VAL A 29 -12.45 -29.13 -2.61
N VAL A 30 -12.06 -30.04 -1.73
CA VAL A 30 -12.81 -31.27 -1.45
C VAL A 30 -14.11 -30.94 -0.71
N ILE A 31 -15.21 -31.58 -1.12
CA ILE A 31 -16.52 -31.42 -0.48
C ILE A 31 -16.70 -32.54 0.55
N SER A 32 -17.05 -32.18 1.78
CA SER A 32 -17.34 -33.12 2.87
C SER A 32 -18.56 -32.65 3.67
N GLU A 33 -19.13 -33.51 4.53
CA GLU A 33 -20.23 -33.09 5.43
C GLU A 33 -19.81 -31.95 6.36
N GLN A 34 -18.55 -31.90 6.78
CA GLN A 34 -17.98 -30.86 7.64
C GLN A 34 -17.58 -29.60 6.85
N SER A 35 -17.49 -29.67 5.52
CA SER A 35 -17.14 -28.55 4.64
C SER A 35 -18.01 -28.59 3.37
N PRO A 36 -19.30 -28.22 3.49
CA PRO A 36 -20.20 -28.13 2.35
C PRO A 36 -19.78 -26.99 1.42
N HIS A 37 -20.38 -26.95 0.22
CA HIS A 37 -20.12 -25.88 -0.76
C HIS A 37 -20.18 -24.48 -0.17
N LEU A 38 -21.17 -24.20 0.70
CA LEU A 38 -21.34 -22.89 1.32
C LEU A 38 -20.13 -22.51 2.21
N ALA A 39 -19.59 -23.46 2.97
CA ALA A 39 -18.43 -23.21 3.83
C ALA A 39 -17.17 -22.94 2.98
N ASN A 40 -16.97 -23.72 1.91
CA ASN A 40 -15.83 -23.54 1.00
C ASN A 40 -15.91 -22.20 0.25
N ILE A 41 -17.10 -21.83 -0.24
CA ILE A 41 -17.34 -20.54 -0.89
C ILE A 41 -17.14 -19.39 0.10
N GLY A 42 -17.68 -19.50 1.32
CA GLY A 42 -17.53 -18.49 2.36
C GLY A 42 -16.06 -18.21 2.69
N LYS A 43 -15.26 -19.27 2.85
CA LYS A 43 -13.81 -19.14 3.09
C LYS A 43 -13.08 -18.49 1.91
N MET A 44 -13.47 -18.83 0.68
CA MET A 44 -12.91 -18.20 -0.52
C MET A 44 -13.24 -16.69 -0.58
N ILE A 45 -14.49 -16.32 -0.29
CA ILE A 45 -14.93 -14.92 -0.27
C ILE A 45 -14.19 -14.15 0.83
N GLU A 46 -14.11 -14.69 2.04
CA GLU A 46 -13.44 -14.05 3.17
C GLU A 46 -11.97 -13.74 2.86
N ASP A 47 -11.25 -14.72 2.32
CA ASP A 47 -9.83 -14.54 1.97
C ASP A 47 -9.65 -13.51 0.84
N GLN A 48 -10.53 -13.52 -0.17
CA GLN A 48 -10.50 -12.52 -1.24
C GLN A 48 -10.89 -11.13 -0.74
N GLU A 49 -11.87 -10.99 0.14
CA GLU A 49 -12.24 -9.70 0.73
C GLU A 49 -11.12 -9.12 1.58
N ASN A 50 -10.45 -9.96 2.39
CA ASN A 50 -9.30 -9.52 3.18
C ASN A 50 -8.16 -9.01 2.29
N LYS A 51 -7.85 -9.74 1.21
CA LYS A 51 -6.85 -9.32 0.21
C LYS A 51 -7.27 -8.03 -0.51
N MET A 52 -8.53 -7.93 -0.95
CA MET A 52 -9.05 -6.73 -1.61
C MET A 52 -9.03 -5.53 -0.68
N ARG A 53 -9.37 -5.69 0.60
CA ARG A 53 -9.32 -4.62 1.61
C ARG A 53 -7.90 -4.09 1.80
N ALA A 54 -6.91 -4.97 1.88
CA ALA A 54 -5.50 -4.57 1.99
C ALA A 54 -5.05 -3.76 0.76
N ILE A 55 -5.35 -4.23 -0.45
CA ILE A 55 -4.98 -3.54 -1.70
C ILE A 55 -5.68 -2.19 -1.82
N LEU A 56 -6.98 -2.13 -1.52
CA LEU A 56 -7.72 -0.87 -1.52
C LEU A 56 -7.06 0.14 -0.57
N ASN A 57 -6.66 -0.30 0.63
CA ASN A 57 -5.98 0.59 1.57
C ASN A 57 -4.65 1.12 1.01
N GLU A 58 -3.82 0.23 0.49
CA GLU A 58 -2.51 0.58 -0.07
C GLU A 58 -2.63 1.53 -1.28
N VAL A 59 -3.53 1.26 -2.22
CA VAL A 59 -3.68 2.07 -3.43
C VAL A 59 -4.31 3.43 -3.11
N TYR A 60 -5.41 3.44 -2.35
CA TYR A 60 -6.18 4.66 -2.13
C TYR A 60 -5.55 5.60 -1.10
N PHE A 61 -4.95 5.07 -0.02
CA PHE A 61 -4.36 5.91 1.02
C PHE A 61 -2.82 5.97 0.98
N GLY A 62 -2.18 4.94 0.43
CA GLY A 62 -0.74 4.92 0.21
C GLY A 62 -0.38 5.59 -1.12
N LYS A 63 -0.75 4.95 -2.24
CA LYS A 63 -0.28 5.37 -3.57
C LYS A 63 -0.80 6.73 -3.99
N ALA A 64 -2.10 7.02 -3.77
CA ALA A 64 -2.65 8.34 -4.10
C ALA A 64 -1.95 9.45 -3.30
N ARG A 65 -1.67 9.24 -2.00
CA ARG A 65 -0.93 10.19 -1.16
C ARG A 65 0.50 10.39 -1.67
N GLN A 66 1.18 9.30 -2.06
CA GLN A 66 2.52 9.39 -2.65
C GLN A 66 2.53 10.24 -3.91
N ILE A 67 1.60 9.99 -4.86
CA ILE A 67 1.51 10.74 -6.12
C ILE A 67 1.28 12.24 -5.84
N VAL A 68 0.38 12.58 -4.91
CA VAL A 68 0.14 13.98 -4.53
C VAL A 68 1.40 14.61 -3.91
N GLY A 69 2.14 13.87 -3.08
CA GLY A 69 3.41 14.34 -2.49
C GLY A 69 4.52 14.55 -3.52
N GLU A 70 4.57 13.74 -4.57
CA GLU A 70 5.52 13.90 -5.69
C GLU A 70 5.20 15.13 -6.55
N LEU A 71 3.92 15.45 -6.76
CA LEU A 71 3.50 16.64 -7.51
C LEU A 71 3.79 17.95 -6.77
N ARG A 72 3.76 17.93 -5.43
CA ARG A 72 4.05 19.09 -4.59
C ARG A 72 4.80 18.68 -3.34
N SER A 73 6.13 18.82 -3.37
CA SER A 73 6.95 18.66 -2.18
C SER A 73 6.68 19.78 -1.18
N VAL A 74 6.43 19.40 0.08
CA VAL A 74 6.37 20.34 1.21
C VAL A 74 7.76 20.60 1.77
N GLU A 75 8.68 19.63 1.62
CA GLU A 75 10.07 19.75 2.04
C GLU A 75 10.79 20.79 1.19
N SER A 76 11.58 21.63 1.84
CA SER A 76 12.44 22.59 1.18
C SER A 76 13.55 21.89 0.40
N THR A 77 14.03 22.54 -0.67
CA THR A 77 15.13 22.00 -1.49
C THR A 77 16.39 21.75 -0.67
N THR A 78 16.58 22.49 0.42
CA THR A 78 17.69 22.33 1.36
C THR A 78 17.56 21.05 2.18
N GLU A 79 16.37 20.75 2.70
CA GLU A 79 16.11 19.52 3.46
C GLU A 79 16.27 18.27 2.59
N ILE A 80 15.84 18.34 1.33
CA ILE A 80 16.02 17.26 0.36
C ILE A 80 17.52 16.99 0.15
N LYS A 81 18.34 18.04 -0.03
CA LYS A 81 19.81 17.90 -0.17
C LYS A 81 20.45 17.29 1.07
N SER A 82 20.09 17.77 2.27
CA SER A 82 20.64 17.24 3.52
C SER A 82 20.30 15.76 3.71
N ARG A 83 19.09 15.35 3.32
CA ARG A 83 18.68 13.94 3.33
C ARG A 83 19.48 13.11 2.33
N ASP A 84 19.69 13.62 1.12
CA ASP A 84 20.46 12.92 0.08
C ASP A 84 21.92 12.73 0.50
N GLU A 85 22.52 13.75 1.13
CA GLU A 85 23.86 13.68 1.72
C GLU A 85 23.94 12.63 2.84
N LEU A 86 22.95 12.59 3.75
CA LEU A 86 22.87 11.59 4.81
C LEU A 86 22.74 10.17 4.24
N VAL A 87 21.91 10.00 3.21
CA VAL A 87 21.73 8.70 2.54
C VAL A 87 23.03 8.23 1.90
N ASP A 88 23.79 9.12 1.28
CA ASP A 88 25.08 8.78 0.70
C ASP A 88 26.14 8.44 1.76
N ASP A 89 26.13 9.12 2.91
CA ASP A 89 27.01 8.78 4.02
C ASP A 89 26.67 7.39 4.61
N ILE A 90 25.38 7.08 4.76
CA ILE A 90 24.92 5.75 5.19
C ILE A 90 25.34 4.67 4.18
N LYS A 91 25.18 4.91 2.87
CA LYS A 91 25.62 3.96 1.83
C LYS A 91 27.11 3.66 1.94
N ARG A 92 27.94 4.70 2.15
CA ARG A 92 29.39 4.55 2.35
C ARG A 92 29.71 3.77 3.62
N ALA A 93 29.05 4.08 4.74
CA ALA A 93 29.24 3.38 5.99
C ALA A 93 28.88 1.89 5.89
N VAL A 94 27.76 1.55 5.25
CA VAL A 94 27.32 0.17 5.01
C VAL A 94 28.32 -0.58 4.12
N ALA A 95 28.81 0.04 3.05
CA ALA A 95 29.82 -0.57 2.17
C ALA A 95 31.13 -0.86 2.91
N SER A 96 31.58 0.07 3.76
CA SER A 96 32.79 -0.11 4.57
C SER A 96 32.67 -1.23 5.60
N LYS A 97 31.45 -1.48 6.11
CA LYS A 97 31.17 -2.52 7.10
C LYS A 97 31.15 -3.91 6.45
N LYS A 98 30.59 -4.02 5.25
CA LYS A 98 30.50 -5.28 4.50
C LYS A 98 31.88 -5.85 4.10
N GLY A 99 32.86 -4.98 3.84
CA GLY A 99 34.25 -5.41 3.59
C GLY A 99 35.02 -5.88 4.82
N LYS A 100 34.46 -5.76 6.03
CA LYS A 100 35.12 -6.12 7.30
C LYS A 100 34.69 -7.49 7.84
N ASP A 101 33.58 -8.04 7.33
CA ASP A 101 33.03 -9.35 7.71
C ASP A 101 33.47 -10.49 6.75
N GLU A 102 34.27 -10.21 5.71
CA GLU A 102 34.78 -11.20 4.73
C GLU A 102 36.28 -11.54 4.92
N VAL A 103 36.90 -11.24 6.07
CA VAL A 103 38.29 -11.64 6.41
C VAL A 103 38.33 -12.47 7.69
#